data_AF-W2R7E9-F1
#
_entry.id   AF-W2R7E9-F1
#
_cell.length_a   1.000
_cell.length_b   1.000
_cell.length_c   1.000
_cell.angle_alpha   90.00
_cell.angle_beta   90.00
_cell.angle_gamma   90.00
#
_symmetry.space_group_name_H-M   'P 1'
#
loop_
_entity.id
_entity.type
_entity.pdbx_description
1 polymer ?
#
loop_
_entity_poly.entity_id
_entity_poly.type
_entity_poly.pdbx_seq_one_letter_code
_entity_poly.pdbx_strand_id
1 'polypeptide(L)'
;MDVNASVYNPSTMGLQGIGPLNMSVYYNSSYLGYAYSEKPDLGMPRGLSNQTFHVVMSETSSALEGVINGFLSGRSIEVDIRGDNPYSTEYMQFKKALSMVNLTVEYADGLDKVTFNTSCVSSFLAVLGF
;
A
#
# COMPACT_ATOMS: atom_id res chain seq x y z
N MET A 1 2.20 8.42 -1.20
CA MET A 1 1.61 8.53 0.16
C MET A 1 2.36 7.54 1.02
N ASP A 2 2.93 7.97 2.14
CA ASP A 2 3.74 7.06 2.95
C ASP A 2 2.94 6.54 4.13
N VAL A 3 2.95 5.22 4.31
CA VAL A 3 2.23 4.54 5.37
C VAL A 3 3.19 3.72 6.22
N ASN A 4 3.15 3.91 7.52
CA ASN A 4 3.95 3.14 8.46
C ASN A 4 3.14 1.94 8.93
N ALA A 5 3.70 0.74 8.77
CA ALA A 5 3.08 -0.51 9.18
C ALA A 5 4.05 -1.38 9.96
N SER A 6 3.53 -2.08 10.97
CA SER A 6 4.27 -3.13 11.66
C SER A 6 3.99 -4.47 10.98
N VAL A 7 5.03 -5.08 10.42
CA VAL A 7 4.94 -6.40 9.80
C VAL A 7 5.48 -7.43 10.78
N TYR A 8 4.68 -8.45 11.10
CA TYR A 8 5.10 -9.58 11.90
C TYR A 8 5.34 -10.81 11.01
N ASN A 9 6.59 -11.25 10.92
CA ASN A 9 6.96 -12.50 10.26
C ASN A 9 7.08 -13.62 11.30
N PRO A 10 6.09 -14.53 11.42
CA PRO A 10 6.12 -15.64 12.38
C PRO A 10 7.07 -16.78 11.98
N SER A 11 7.67 -16.72 10.78
CA SER A 11 8.53 -17.78 10.25
C SER A 11 9.81 -17.93 11.08
N THR A 12 10.40 -19.11 11.02
CA THR A 12 11.72 -19.38 11.62
C THR A 12 12.86 -18.64 10.88
N MET A 13 12.61 -18.15 9.67
CA MET A 13 13.55 -17.44 8.81
C MET A 13 13.02 -16.05 8.41
N GLY A 14 13.92 -15.07 8.38
CA GLY A 14 13.65 -13.75 7.81
C GLY A 14 13.90 -13.72 6.30
N LEU A 15 13.21 -12.84 5.60
CA LEU A 15 13.35 -12.57 4.17
C LEU A 15 14.08 -11.23 3.98
N GLN A 16 15.35 -11.16 4.37
CA GLN A 16 16.14 -9.92 4.25
C GLN A 16 16.68 -9.77 2.82
N GLY A 17 16.79 -8.53 2.34
CA GLY A 17 17.37 -8.24 1.02
C GLY A 17 16.59 -8.78 -0.18
N ILE A 18 15.27 -9.03 -0.04
CA ILE A 18 14.43 -9.54 -1.13
C ILE A 18 13.84 -8.44 -2.04
N GLY A 19 14.34 -7.21 -1.88
CA GLY A 19 13.92 -6.02 -2.62
C GLY A 19 12.79 -5.24 -1.93
N PRO A 20 12.24 -4.23 -2.61
CA PRO A 20 11.33 -3.25 -2.03
C PRO A 20 9.91 -3.77 -1.77
N LEU A 21 9.64 -5.08 -1.80
CA LEU A 21 8.31 -5.66 -1.49
C LEU A 21 7.16 -4.95 -2.21
N ASN A 22 7.02 -5.13 -3.53
CA ASN A 22 5.98 -4.48 -4.31
C ASN A 22 4.61 -5.15 -4.09
N MET A 23 3.88 -4.73 -3.07
CA MET A 23 2.61 -5.30 -2.65
C MET A 23 1.41 -4.62 -3.31
N SER A 24 0.27 -5.31 -3.38
CA SER A 24 -0.99 -4.73 -3.86
C SER A 24 -1.64 -3.94 -2.74
N VAL A 25 -2.37 -2.88 -3.09
CA VAL A 25 -3.16 -2.08 -2.16
C VAL A 25 -4.62 -2.16 -2.56
N TYR A 26 -5.49 -2.37 -1.58
CA TYR A 26 -6.94 -2.42 -1.75
C TYR A 26 -7.63 -1.42 -0.84
N TYR A 27 -8.75 -0.87 -1.30
CA TYR A 27 -9.67 -0.09 -0.51
C TYR A 27 -11.07 -0.68 -0.68
N ASN A 28 -11.74 -1.01 0.44
CA ASN A 28 -13.03 -1.69 0.46
C ASN A 28 -13.08 -2.91 -0.50
N SER A 29 -12.07 -3.78 -0.40
CA SER A 29 -11.85 -4.96 -1.27
C SER A 29 -11.63 -4.70 -2.77
N SER A 30 -11.59 -3.43 -3.21
CA SER A 30 -11.32 -3.06 -4.61
C SER A 30 -9.85 -2.68 -4.77
N TYR A 31 -9.21 -3.15 -5.85
CA TYR A 31 -7.80 -2.86 -6.12
C TYR A 31 -7.60 -1.35 -6.29
N LEU A 32 -6.76 -0.76 -5.45
CA LEU A 32 -6.45 0.68 -5.43
C LEU A 32 -5.13 0.98 -6.14
N GLY A 33 -4.13 0.11 -6.02
CA GLY A 33 -2.81 0.35 -6.57
C GLY A 33 -1.77 -0.57 -5.94
N TYR A 34 -0.56 -0.06 -5.73
CA TYR A 34 0.54 -0.83 -5.15
C TYR A 34 1.31 -0.05 -4.10
N ALA A 35 2.00 -0.77 -3.24
CA ALA A 35 2.82 -0.25 -2.17
C ALA A 35 4.20 -0.90 -2.24
N TYR A 36 5.26 -0.12 -2.06
CA TYR A 36 6.61 -0.65 -1.96
C TYR A 36 7.31 -0.12 -0.72
N SER A 37 8.07 -0.98 -0.05
CA SER A 37 8.91 -0.67 1.08
C SER A 37 10.00 0.33 0.68
N GLU A 38 10.12 1.42 1.42
CA GLU A 38 11.21 2.39 1.25
C GLU A 38 12.56 1.88 1.74
N LYS A 39 12.58 0.72 2.42
CA LYS A 39 13.79 0.06 2.94
C LYS A 39 13.95 -1.31 2.31
N PRO A 40 14.34 -1.40 1.02
CA PRO A 40 14.44 -2.68 0.30
C PRO A 40 15.38 -3.70 0.97
N ASP A 41 16.44 -3.23 1.62
CA ASP A 41 17.41 -4.09 2.32
C ASP A 41 16.78 -4.80 3.53
N LEU A 42 15.76 -4.20 4.15
CA LEU A 42 15.09 -4.76 5.31
C LEU A 42 14.31 -6.02 4.95
N GLY A 43 13.64 -6.02 3.79
CA GLY A 43 12.72 -7.08 3.37
C GLY A 43 11.69 -7.39 4.46
N MET A 44 11.51 -8.66 4.81
CA MET A 44 10.67 -9.09 5.95
C MET A 44 11.47 -9.89 6.98
N PRO A 45 12.21 -9.24 7.88
CA PRO A 45 13.03 -9.93 8.87
C PRO A 45 12.13 -10.72 9.83
N ARG A 46 12.71 -11.71 10.52
CA ARG A 46 11.97 -12.54 11.49
C ARG A 46 11.45 -11.67 12.64
N GLY A 47 10.22 -11.95 13.08
CA GLY A 47 9.59 -11.23 14.18
C GLY A 47 8.93 -9.93 13.72
N LEU A 48 8.78 -8.99 14.65
CA LEU A 48 8.14 -7.70 14.38
C LEU A 48 9.13 -6.73 13.72
N SER A 49 8.69 -6.05 12.67
CA SER A 49 9.48 -5.07 11.93
C SER A 49 8.64 -3.85 11.57
N ASN A 50 9.17 -2.66 11.84
CA ASN A 50 8.53 -1.42 11.42
C ASN A 50 8.99 -1.07 10.01
N GLN A 51 8.04 -0.99 9.09
CA GLN A 51 8.28 -0.68 7.69
C GLN A 51 7.51 0.55 7.29
N THR A 52 8.10 1.33 6.40
CA THR A 52 7.44 2.45 5.73
C THR A 52 7.22 2.03 4.29
N PHE A 53 5.96 2.06 3.86
CA PHE A 53 5.55 1.74 2.51
C PHE A 53 5.14 3.00 1.78
N HIS A 54 5.69 3.22 0.60
CA HIS A 54 5.20 4.23 -0.33
C HIS A 54 4.04 3.64 -1.14
N VAL A 55 2.85 4.17 -0.95
CA VAL A 55 1.62 3.81 -1.65
C VAL A 55 1.44 4.68 -2.89
N VAL A 56 1.29 4.01 -4.02
CA VAL A 56 0.93 4.58 -5.32
C VAL A 56 -0.46 4.10 -5.70
N MET A 57 -1.40 5.04 -5.78
CA MET A 57 -2.79 4.77 -6.18
C MET A 57 -2.92 4.89 -7.69
N SER A 58 -3.65 3.96 -8.32
CA SER A 58 -3.92 3.99 -9.74
C SER A 58 -5.06 4.95 -10.06
N GLU A 59 -4.84 5.85 -11.03
CA GLU A 59 -5.84 6.80 -11.53
C GLU A 59 -7.04 6.11 -12.17
N THR A 60 -6.85 4.88 -12.67
CA THR A 60 -7.92 4.08 -13.29
C THR A 60 -8.64 3.19 -12.30
N SER A 61 -8.29 3.23 -11.01
CA SER A 61 -8.97 2.44 -9.99
C SER A 61 -10.33 3.05 -9.65
N SER A 62 -11.39 2.24 -9.69
CA SER A 62 -12.71 2.63 -9.19
C SER A 62 -12.73 2.86 -7.67
N ALA A 63 -11.73 2.39 -6.93
CA ALA A 63 -11.62 2.58 -5.50
C ALA A 63 -11.12 3.99 -5.12
N LEU A 64 -10.48 4.68 -6.06
CA LEU A 64 -9.89 5.99 -5.84
C LEU A 64 -10.93 7.05 -5.43
N GLU A 65 -12.12 7.03 -6.04
CA GLU A 65 -13.23 7.91 -5.67
C GLU A 65 -13.63 7.71 -4.20
N GLY A 66 -13.70 6.46 -3.74
CA GLY A 66 -14.01 6.13 -2.34
C GLY A 66 -12.96 6.66 -1.37
N VAL A 67 -11.68 6.54 -1.73
CA VAL A 67 -10.56 7.10 -0.96
C VAL A 67 -10.67 8.63 -0.85
N ILE A 68 -10.89 9.31 -1.97
CA ILE A 68 -11.05 10.77 -2.02
C ILE A 68 -12.23 11.21 -1.14
N ASN A 69 -13.40 10.58 -1.30
CA ASN A 69 -14.58 10.88 -0.50
C ASN A 69 -14.37 10.59 0.98
N GLY A 70 -13.62 9.54 1.32
CA GLY A 70 -13.23 9.23 2.69
C GLY A 70 -12.45 10.38 3.33
N PHE A 71 -11.45 10.90 2.62
CA PHE A 71 -10.67 12.06 3.08
C PHE A 71 -11.50 13.34 3.20
N LEU A 72 -12.32 13.65 2.19
CA LEU A 72 -13.17 14.85 2.18
C LEU A 72 -14.23 14.84 3.28
N SER A 73 -14.66 13.65 3.72
CA SER A 73 -15.57 13.49 4.85
C SER A 73 -14.91 13.74 6.20
N GLY A 74 -13.61 14.11 6.24
CA GLY A 74 -12.84 14.31 7.46
C GLY A 74 -12.55 13.00 8.22
N ARG A 75 -12.64 11.86 7.53
CA ARG A 75 -12.41 10.54 8.14
C ARG A 75 -11.01 10.02 7.78
N SER A 76 -10.47 9.19 8.65
CA SER A 76 -9.38 8.30 8.28
C SER A 76 -9.86 7.31 7.21
N ILE A 77 -8.95 6.87 6.37
CA ILE A 77 -9.18 5.75 5.45
C ILE A 77 -8.46 4.52 5.97
N GLU A 78 -9.03 3.36 5.70
CA GLU A 78 -8.38 2.08 5.94
C GLU A 78 -8.05 1.44 4.59
N VAL A 79 -6.80 1.02 4.42
CA VAL A 79 -6.32 0.31 3.22
C VAL A 79 -5.75 -1.04 3.59
N ASP A 80 -5.99 -2.04 2.75
CA ASP A 80 -5.36 -3.34 2.86
C ASP A 80 -4.12 -3.40 1.96
N ILE A 81 -2.97 -3.75 2.52
CA ILE A 81 -1.74 -4.04 1.77
C ILE A 81 -1.52 -5.55 1.75
N ARG A 82 -1.50 -6.13 0.56
CA ARG A 82 -1.45 -7.59 0.35
C ARG A 82 -0.26 -7.97 -0.50
N GLY A 83 0.43 -9.06 -0.13
CA GLY A 83 1.57 -9.56 -0.90
C GLY A 83 1.20 -10.42 -2.10
N ASP A 84 -0.04 -10.33 -2.60
CA ASP A 84 -0.55 -11.08 -3.75
C ASP A 84 -0.14 -10.48 -5.12
N ASN A 85 0.56 -9.35 -5.12
CA ASN A 85 1.08 -8.73 -6.32
C ASN A 85 2.06 -9.68 -7.05
N PRO A 86 1.88 -9.94 -8.36
CA PRO A 86 2.77 -10.82 -9.13
C PRO A 86 4.23 -10.32 -9.19
N TYR A 87 4.45 -9.03 -8.93
CA TYR A 87 5.75 -8.35 -8.91
C TYR A 87 6.31 -8.13 -7.49
N SER A 88 5.71 -8.75 -6.47
CA SER A 88 6.10 -8.60 -5.05
C SER A 88 7.57 -8.83 -4.75
N THR A 89 8.23 -9.71 -5.51
CA THR A 89 9.67 -9.94 -5.47
C THR A 89 10.14 -10.60 -6.77
N GLU A 90 11.42 -10.41 -7.09
CA GLU A 90 12.09 -11.13 -8.18
C GLU A 90 12.39 -12.60 -7.83
N TYR A 91 12.43 -12.92 -6.53
CA TYR A 91 12.77 -14.25 -6.04
C TYR A 91 11.55 -15.17 -5.97
N MET A 92 11.37 -16.03 -6.98
CA MET A 92 10.18 -16.90 -7.08
C MET A 92 9.93 -17.76 -5.84
N GLN A 93 10.96 -18.25 -5.14
CA GLN A 93 10.79 -19.06 -3.94
C GLN A 93 10.04 -18.35 -2.80
N PHE A 94 10.03 -17.01 -2.80
CA PHE A 94 9.41 -16.21 -1.74
C PHE A 94 8.01 -15.71 -2.10
N LYS A 95 7.57 -15.82 -3.37
CA LYS A 95 6.24 -15.34 -3.80
C LYS A 95 5.09 -15.94 -2.99
N LYS A 96 5.15 -17.24 -2.68
CA LYS A 96 4.12 -17.92 -1.88
C LYS A 96 4.11 -17.48 -0.41
N ALA A 97 5.29 -17.16 0.16
CA ALA A 97 5.37 -16.66 1.52
C ALA A 97 4.82 -15.22 1.58
N LEU A 98 5.19 -14.38 0.62
CA LEU A 98 4.70 -13.01 0.50
C LEU A 98 3.19 -12.96 0.25
N SER A 99 2.61 -13.88 -0.52
CA SER A 99 1.16 -13.91 -0.75
C SER A 99 0.32 -14.14 0.51
N MET A 100 0.93 -14.52 1.64
CA MET A 100 0.24 -14.62 2.94
C MET A 100 0.22 -13.30 3.71
N VAL A 101 0.97 -12.29 3.25
CA VAL A 101 0.99 -10.96 3.85
C VAL A 101 -0.35 -10.30 3.59
N ASN A 102 -1.02 -9.92 4.66
CA ASN A 102 -2.23 -9.14 4.64
C ASN A 102 -2.18 -8.16 5.82
N LEU A 103 -2.02 -6.87 5.50
CA LEU A 103 -1.88 -5.80 6.47
C LEU A 103 -3.04 -4.83 6.29
N THR A 104 -3.65 -4.42 7.39
CA THR A 104 -4.66 -3.37 7.38
C THR A 104 -4.04 -2.13 8.03
N VAL A 105 -4.07 -1.02 7.31
CA VAL A 105 -3.43 0.23 7.73
C VAL A 105 -4.46 1.35 7.71
N GLU A 106 -4.69 1.93 8.89
CA GLU A 106 -5.43 3.16 9.02
C GLU A 106 -4.52 4.35 8.71
N TYR A 107 -4.99 5.25 7.87
CA TYR A 107 -4.31 6.49 7.56
C TYR A 107 -5.22 7.68 7.84
N ALA A 108 -4.78 8.53 8.76
CA ALA A 108 -5.56 9.64 9.31
C ALA A 108 -5.03 11.03 8.90
N ASP A 109 -3.88 11.11 8.21
CA ASP A 109 -3.23 12.38 7.85
C ASP A 109 -3.93 13.13 6.69
N GLY A 110 -5.13 12.69 6.29
CA GLY A 110 -5.91 13.36 5.25
C GLY A 110 -5.17 13.48 3.90
N LEU A 111 -5.50 14.52 3.14
CA LEU A 111 -4.83 14.79 1.86
C LEU A 111 -3.45 15.47 2.01
N ASP A 112 -3.05 15.84 3.23
CA ASP A 112 -1.87 16.71 3.46
C ASP A 112 -0.55 16.08 3.01
N LYS A 113 -0.45 14.74 3.01
CA LYS A 113 0.72 13.98 2.53
C LYS A 113 0.42 13.12 1.30
N VAL A 114 -0.68 13.41 0.60
CA VAL A 114 -1.02 12.78 -0.67
C VAL A 114 -0.59 13.70 -1.80
N THR A 115 0.35 13.23 -2.63
CA THR A 115 0.75 13.94 -3.84
C THR A 115 -0.06 13.40 -5.02
N PHE A 116 -0.75 14.30 -5.72
CA PHE A 116 -1.49 13.98 -6.93
C PHE A 116 -0.62 14.24 -8.16
N ASN A 117 -0.57 13.27 -9.07
CA ASN A 117 -0.12 13.53 -10.43
C ASN A 117 -1.15 14.43 -11.14
N THR A 118 -0.70 15.25 -12.09
CA THR A 118 -1.54 16.18 -12.86
C THR A 118 -2.73 15.50 -13.56
N SER A 119 -2.61 14.25 -14.00
CA SER A 119 -3.71 13.46 -14.56
C SER A 119 -4.71 12.96 -13.50
N CYS A 120 -4.25 12.73 -12.28
CA CYS A 120 -5.10 12.39 -11.14
C CYS A 120 -5.92 13.60 -10.65
N VAL A 121 -5.36 14.83 -10.80
CA VAL A 121 -6.06 16.07 -10.44
C VAL A 121 -7.34 16.26 -11.25
N SER A 122 -7.38 15.90 -12.54
CA SER A 122 -8.62 15.98 -13.32
C SER A 122 -9.71 15.03 -12.82
N SER A 123 -9.36 13.80 -12.44
CA SER A 123 -10.31 12.86 -11.83
C SER A 123 -10.79 13.34 -10.47
N PHE A 124 -9.89 13.94 -9.68
CA PHE A 124 -10.22 14.53 -8.38
C PHE A 124 -11.17 15.73 -8.50
N LEU A 125 -10.90 16.65 -9.42
CA LEU A 125 -11.77 17.80 -9.70
C LEU A 125 -13.15 17.35 -10.20
N ALA A 126 -13.20 16.33 -11.06
CA ALA A 126 -14.46 15.76 -11.52
C ALA A 126 -15.30 15.18 -10.37
N VAL A 127 -14.69 14.50 -9.39
CA VAL A 127 -15.38 14.01 -8.18
C VAL A 127 -15.91 15.17 -7.33
N LEU A 128 -15.18 16.28 -7.26
CA LEU A 128 -15.60 17.49 -6.57
C LEU A 128 -16.63 18.33 -7.34
N GLY A 129 -16.97 17.97 -8.58
CA GLY A 129 -17.90 18.70 -9.43
C GLY A 129 -17.33 20.00 -10.02
N PHE A 130 -16.00 20.10 -10.16
CA PHE A 130 -15.31 21.22 -10.81
C PHE A 130 -14.88 20.89 -12.25
#